data_AF-A0A326QDT4-F1
#
_entry.id   AF-A0A326QDT4-F1
#
_cell.length_a   1.000
_cell.length_b   1.000
_cell.length_c   1.000
_cell.angle_alpha   90.00
_cell.angle_beta   90.00
_cell.angle_gamma   90.00
#
_symmetry.space_group_name_H-M   'P 1'
#
loop_
_entity.id
_entity.type
_entity.pdbx_description
1 polymer ?
#
loop_
_entity_poly.entity_id
_entity_poly.type
_entity_poly.pdbx_seq_one_letter_code
_entity_poly.pdbx_strand_id
1 'polypeptide(L)'
;MLGRPAWGLMGLSLGAKLELKASLRARDCMATAFTLAELMIVVAIVGVFSAVAVPTYLNARNATTAGALVGEAVGFAKECATTAASDLDVGVTTGSTNVTVACTMAGGTVTVAFTPGAAGIQCLSSSSAATDGTATITISERGVMTCAFS
;
A
#
# COMPACT_ATOMS: atom_id res chain seq x y z
N MET A 1 -14.84 -27.33 -79.01
CA MET A 1 -14.55 -26.12 -78.21
C MET A 1 -15.86 -25.39 -77.95
N LEU A 2 -16.56 -25.64 -76.85
CA LEU A 2 -17.76 -24.88 -76.43
C LEU A 2 -18.06 -25.21 -74.95
N GLY A 3 -18.27 -24.17 -74.13
CA GLY A 3 -18.93 -24.27 -72.82
C GLY A 3 -18.06 -23.95 -71.59
N ARG A 4 -17.89 -22.67 -71.26
CA ARG A 4 -17.49 -22.24 -69.90
C ARG A 4 -18.71 -22.38 -68.98
N PRO A 5 -18.59 -22.98 -67.78
CA PRO A 5 -19.71 -23.09 -66.84
C PRO A 5 -20.05 -21.74 -66.22
N ALA A 6 -21.35 -21.51 -66.10
CA ALA A 6 -21.97 -20.36 -65.50
C ALA A 6 -21.62 -20.25 -64.01
N TRP A 7 -20.85 -19.22 -63.63
CA TRP A 7 -20.91 -18.66 -62.29
C TRP A 7 -21.83 -17.45 -62.36
N GLY A 8 -23.13 -17.74 -62.23
CA GLY A 8 -24.14 -16.74 -61.99
C GLY A 8 -23.80 -16.01 -60.70
N LEU A 9 -23.81 -14.68 -60.79
CA LEU A 9 -23.81 -13.76 -59.66
C LEU A 9 -24.90 -14.20 -58.67
N MET A 10 -24.51 -14.96 -57.65
CA MET A 10 -25.38 -15.30 -56.53
C MET A 10 -25.52 -14.04 -55.68
N GLY A 11 -26.31 -13.10 -56.19
CA GLY A 11 -26.76 -11.96 -55.43
C GLY A 11 -27.43 -12.51 -54.18
N LEU A 12 -26.83 -12.27 -53.01
CA LEU A 12 -27.41 -12.71 -51.74
C LEU A 12 -28.88 -12.28 -51.72
N SER A 13 -29.75 -13.28 -51.58
CA SER A 13 -31.19 -13.13 -51.42
C SER A 13 -31.47 -11.99 -50.43
N LEU A 14 -32.46 -11.17 -50.77
CA LEU A 14 -32.93 -10.06 -49.93
C LEU A 14 -33.20 -10.52 -48.50
N GLY A 15 -33.65 -11.77 -48.32
CA GLY A 15 -33.87 -12.41 -47.03
C GLY A 15 -32.59 -12.62 -46.21
N ALA A 16 -31.51 -13.12 -46.82
CA ALA A 16 -30.22 -13.28 -46.12
C ALA A 16 -29.61 -11.93 -45.71
N LYS A 17 -29.86 -10.87 -46.49
CA LYS A 17 -29.44 -9.50 -46.16
C LYS A 17 -30.25 -8.88 -45.01
N LEU A 18 -31.53 -9.25 -44.88
CA LEU A 18 -32.42 -8.80 -43.80
C LEU A 18 -32.06 -9.46 -42.46
N GLU A 19 -31.81 -10.77 -42.48
CA GLU A 19 -31.37 -11.55 -41.31
C GLU A 19 -30.01 -11.05 -40.77
N LEU A 20 -29.04 -10.79 -41.66
CA LEU A 20 -27.73 -10.25 -41.25
C LEU A 20 -27.85 -8.84 -40.65
N LYS A 21 -28.67 -7.96 -41.25
CA LYS A 21 -28.92 -6.61 -40.72
C LYS A 21 -29.64 -6.64 -39.36
N ALA A 22 -30.57 -7.56 -39.16
CA ALA A 22 -31.22 -7.78 -37.86
C ALA A 22 -30.21 -8.25 -36.81
N SER A 23 -29.31 -9.18 -37.17
CA SER A 23 -28.26 -9.68 -36.27
C SER A 23 -27.22 -8.63 -35.88
N LEU A 24 -26.91 -7.68 -36.77
CA LEU A 24 -25.98 -6.58 -36.48
C LEU A 24 -26.64 -5.51 -35.59
N ARG A 25 -27.93 -5.20 -35.82
CA ARG A 25 -28.68 -4.24 -34.98
C ARG A 25 -28.95 -4.76 -33.57
N ALA A 26 -29.08 -6.08 -33.40
CA ALA A 26 -29.13 -6.73 -32.09
C ALA A 26 -27.78 -6.70 -31.34
N ARG A 27 -26.65 -6.70 -32.07
CA ARG A 27 -25.32 -6.53 -31.49
C ARG A 27 -25.07 -5.08 -31.03
N ASP A 28 -25.59 -4.10 -31.75
CA ASP A 28 -25.52 -2.69 -31.33
C ASP A 28 -26.34 -2.41 -30.06
N CYS A 29 -27.42 -3.16 -29.82
CA CYS A 29 -28.19 -3.10 -28.56
C CYS A 29 -27.36 -3.55 -27.33
N MET A 30 -26.37 -4.42 -27.53
CA MET A 30 -25.45 -4.87 -26.48
C MET A 30 -24.17 -4.01 -26.40
N ALA A 31 -23.86 -3.24 -27.44
CA ALA A 31 -22.72 -2.32 -27.45
C ALA A 31 -23.04 -0.94 -26.85
N THR A 32 -24.28 -0.70 -26.40
CA THR A 32 -24.71 0.52 -25.70
C THR A 32 -24.50 0.43 -24.19
N ALA A 33 -23.27 0.18 -23.75
CA ALA A 33 -22.89 0.31 -22.34
C ALA A 33 -21.65 1.18 -22.24
N PHE A 34 -21.73 2.25 -21.44
CA PHE A 34 -20.86 3.43 -21.34
C PHE A 34 -21.11 4.50 -22.39
N THR A 35 -22.10 5.35 -22.11
CA THR A 35 -22.14 6.66 -22.75
C THR A 35 -21.00 7.55 -22.22
N LEU A 36 -20.50 8.49 -23.03
CA LEU A 36 -19.44 9.43 -22.60
C LEU A 36 -19.90 10.24 -21.38
N ALA A 37 -21.17 10.67 -21.35
CA ALA A 37 -21.75 11.43 -20.25
C ALA A 37 -21.82 10.61 -18.95
N GLU A 38 -22.11 9.31 -19.05
CA GLU A 38 -22.14 8.38 -17.92
C GLU A 38 -20.74 8.20 -17.30
N LEU A 39 -19.70 8.10 -18.12
CA LEU A 39 -18.33 8.08 -17.61
C LEU A 39 -17.94 9.44 -17.00
N MET A 40 -18.39 10.55 -17.58
CA MET A 40 -18.06 11.88 -17.08
C MET A 40 -18.66 12.13 -15.67
N ILE A 41 -19.91 11.72 -15.43
CA ILE A 41 -20.53 11.88 -14.10
C ILE A 41 -19.87 10.97 -13.05
N VAL A 42 -19.48 9.74 -13.43
CA VAL A 42 -18.78 8.83 -12.51
C VAL A 42 -17.44 9.42 -12.07
N VAL A 43 -16.64 9.92 -13.02
CA VAL A 43 -15.36 10.56 -12.69
C VAL A 43 -15.57 11.82 -11.86
N ALA A 44 -16.62 12.60 -12.13
CA ALA A 44 -16.94 13.78 -11.32
C ALA A 44 -17.25 13.40 -9.86
N ILE A 45 -18.05 12.36 -9.62
CA ILE A 45 -18.39 11.90 -8.27
C ILE A 45 -17.17 11.29 -7.54
N VAL A 46 -16.40 10.44 -8.21
CA VAL A 46 -15.16 9.86 -7.64
C VAL A 46 -14.12 10.95 -7.36
N GLY A 47 -14.08 12.01 -8.18
CA GLY A 47 -13.25 13.19 -7.94
C GLY A 47 -13.57 13.87 -6.61
N VAL A 48 -14.85 14.08 -6.30
CA VAL A 48 -15.27 14.68 -5.02
C VAL A 48 -14.96 13.76 -3.84
N PHE A 49 -15.21 12.45 -3.96
CA PHE A 49 -14.88 11.51 -2.88
C PHE A 49 -13.38 11.39 -2.62
N SER A 50 -12.55 11.35 -3.67
CA SER A 50 -11.10 11.25 -3.51
C SER A 50 -10.50 12.50 -2.85
N ALA A 51 -11.03 13.70 -3.13
CA ALA A 51 -10.58 14.93 -2.49
C ALA A 51 -10.70 14.90 -0.95
N VAL A 52 -11.74 14.26 -0.40
CA VAL A 52 -11.96 14.15 1.06
C VAL A 52 -11.25 12.92 1.65
N ALA A 53 -11.24 11.80 0.94
CA ALA A 53 -10.72 10.53 1.45
C ALA A 53 -9.19 10.39 1.37
N VAL A 54 -8.55 10.95 0.34
CA VAL A 54 -7.11 10.82 0.14
C VAL A 54 -6.28 11.43 1.28
N PRO A 55 -6.50 12.67 1.77
CA PRO A 55 -5.63 13.24 2.80
C PRO A 55 -5.68 12.46 4.12
N THR A 56 -6.86 12.00 4.52
CA THR A 56 -7.02 11.21 5.75
C THR A 56 -6.40 9.82 5.61
N TYR A 57 -6.54 9.19 4.44
CA TYR A 57 -5.90 7.92 4.14
C TYR A 57 -4.36 8.02 4.16
N LEU A 58 -3.79 9.07 3.56
CA LEU A 58 -2.33 9.27 3.56
C LEU A 58 -1.79 9.47 4.98
N ASN A 59 -2.48 10.23 5.82
CA ASN A 59 -2.10 10.39 7.23
C ASN A 59 -2.17 9.06 8.00
N ALA A 60 -3.24 8.28 7.80
CA ALA A 60 -3.36 6.96 8.41
C ALA A 60 -2.25 6.00 7.94
N ARG A 61 -1.92 6.01 6.64
CA ARG A 61 -0.81 5.20 6.09
C ARG A 61 0.52 5.60 6.72
N ASN A 62 0.81 6.89 6.81
CA ASN A 62 2.03 7.38 7.46
C ASN A 62 2.11 6.99 8.94
N ALA A 63 0.98 7.03 9.67
CA ALA A 63 0.92 6.55 11.04
C ALA A 63 1.20 5.04 11.15
N THR A 64 0.67 4.24 10.23
CA THR A 64 0.92 2.78 10.21
C THR A 64 2.36 2.44 9.86
N THR A 65 2.99 3.16 8.93
CA THR A 65 4.40 2.93 8.58
C THR A 65 5.31 3.32 9.74
N ALA A 66 5.07 4.47 10.39
CA ALA A 66 5.80 4.88 11.57
C ALA A 66 5.61 3.88 12.73
N GLY A 67 4.39 3.38 12.96
CA GLY A 67 4.12 2.35 13.96
C GLY A 67 4.81 1.01 13.66
N ALA A 68 4.89 0.61 12.39
CA ALA A 68 5.63 -0.59 11.99
C ALA A 68 7.13 -0.46 12.25
N LEU A 69 7.73 0.69 11.92
CA LEU A 69 9.14 0.99 12.18
C LEU A 69 9.45 1.00 13.69
N VAL A 70 8.59 1.62 14.51
CA VAL A 70 8.72 1.59 15.97
C VAL A 70 8.57 0.15 16.50
N GLY A 71 7.64 -0.63 15.97
CA GLY A 71 7.46 -2.04 16.33
C GLY A 71 8.69 -2.90 16.00
N GLU A 72 9.31 -2.68 14.84
CA GLU A 72 10.58 -3.29 14.45
C GLU A 72 11.71 -2.91 15.43
N ALA A 73 11.83 -1.62 15.76
CA ALA A 73 12.81 -1.13 16.74
C ALA A 73 12.61 -1.75 18.12
N VAL A 74 11.37 -1.93 18.59
CA VAL A 74 11.07 -2.64 19.84
C VAL A 74 11.45 -4.12 19.75
N GLY A 75 11.29 -4.75 18.59
CA GLY A 75 11.79 -6.10 18.33
C GLY A 75 13.30 -6.19 18.52
N PHE A 76 14.07 -5.33 17.87
CA PHE A 76 15.52 -5.28 18.06
C PHE A 76 15.93 -4.92 19.48
N ALA A 77 15.21 -4.01 20.14
CA ALA A 77 15.48 -3.65 21.52
C ALA A 77 15.30 -4.85 22.47
N LYS A 78 14.36 -5.76 22.18
CA LYS A 78 14.23 -7.02 22.95
C LYS A 78 15.42 -7.94 22.75
N GLU A 79 15.92 -8.09 21.52
CA GLU A 79 17.13 -8.88 21.25
C GLU A 79 18.38 -8.25 21.91
N CYS A 80 18.42 -6.93 21.98
CA CYS A 80 19.45 -6.22 22.75
C CYS A 80 19.30 -6.44 24.27
N ALA A 81 18.07 -6.43 24.77
CA ALA A 81 17.78 -6.66 26.18
C ALA A 81 18.12 -8.08 26.60
N THR A 82 17.90 -9.10 25.75
CA THR A 82 18.31 -10.47 26.02
C THR A 82 19.83 -10.60 26.03
N THR A 83 20.53 -9.96 25.10
CA THR A 83 22.00 -9.88 25.05
C THR A 83 22.57 -9.27 26.35
N ALA A 84 22.00 -8.14 26.78
CA ALA A 84 22.44 -7.47 28.01
C ALA A 84 22.12 -8.28 29.28
N ALA A 85 20.92 -8.85 29.36
CA ALA A 85 20.50 -9.61 30.54
C ALA A 85 21.18 -10.99 30.68
N SER A 86 21.60 -11.59 29.56
CA SER A 86 22.22 -12.92 29.54
C SER A 86 23.75 -12.88 29.53
N ASP A 87 24.36 -11.69 29.40
CA ASP A 87 25.81 -11.49 29.24
C ASP A 87 26.41 -12.33 28.10
N LEU A 88 25.61 -12.51 27.05
CA LEU A 88 25.93 -13.31 25.87
C LEU A 88 25.68 -12.44 24.64
N ASP A 89 26.73 -12.15 23.87
CA ASP A 89 26.58 -11.40 22.62
C ASP A 89 25.91 -12.25 21.54
N VAL A 90 24.66 -11.91 21.23
CA VAL A 90 23.86 -12.56 20.18
C VAL A 90 24.08 -11.91 18.82
N GLY A 91 24.82 -10.78 18.75
CA GLY A 91 25.12 -10.09 17.50
C GLY A 91 23.87 -9.54 16.82
N VAL A 92 23.30 -8.44 17.34
CA VAL A 92 22.13 -7.79 16.75
C VAL A 92 22.55 -6.91 15.58
N THR A 93 22.04 -7.20 14.38
CA THR A 93 22.28 -6.41 13.17
C THR A 93 20.95 -6.03 12.52
N THR A 94 20.88 -4.82 11.96
CA THR A 94 19.68 -4.35 11.25
C THR A 94 19.85 -4.49 9.74
N GLY A 95 18.78 -4.91 9.06
CA GLY A 95 18.67 -4.82 7.60
C GLY A 95 17.99 -3.53 7.12
N SER A 96 17.56 -2.67 8.04
CA SER A 96 16.76 -1.47 7.79
C SER A 96 17.59 -0.21 7.93
N THR A 97 17.49 0.71 6.97
CA THR A 97 18.18 2.01 6.99
C THR A 97 17.59 2.97 8.01
N ASN A 98 16.33 2.76 8.42
CA ASN A 98 15.61 3.66 9.32
C ASN A 98 15.81 3.31 10.80
N VAL A 99 16.37 2.13 11.09
CA VAL A 99 16.60 1.63 12.44
C VAL A 99 18.10 1.46 12.67
N THR A 100 18.61 2.19 13.65
CA THR A 100 20.00 2.09 14.11
C THR A 100 20.02 1.36 15.44
N VAL A 101 20.78 0.27 15.50
CA VAL A 101 20.96 -0.53 16.72
C VAL A 101 22.40 -0.37 17.19
N ALA A 102 22.58 0.07 18.43
CA ALA A 102 23.87 0.15 19.09
C ALA A 102 23.73 -0.56 20.45
N CYS A 103 23.94 -1.86 20.45
CA CYS A 103 23.76 -2.70 21.62
C CYS A 103 25.04 -3.45 21.97
N THR A 104 25.24 -3.66 23.26
CA THR A 104 26.37 -4.37 23.85
C THR A 104 25.85 -5.22 25.01
N MET A 105 26.72 -6.03 25.60
CA MET A 105 26.41 -6.77 26.83
C MET A 105 26.11 -5.83 28.02
N ALA A 106 26.50 -4.54 27.95
CA ALA A 106 26.14 -3.53 28.93
C ALA A 106 24.82 -2.79 28.61
N GLY A 107 24.02 -3.31 27.66
CA GLY A 107 22.85 -2.61 27.13
C GLY A 107 23.22 -1.69 25.96
N GLY A 108 22.41 -0.66 25.72
CA GLY A 108 22.60 0.23 24.58
C GLY A 108 21.35 0.98 24.15
N THR A 109 21.31 1.38 22.88
CA THR A 109 20.20 2.15 22.32
C THR A 109 19.76 1.62 20.96
N VAL A 110 18.46 1.58 20.74
CA VAL A 110 17.86 1.38 19.42
C VAL A 110 17.10 2.66 19.05
N THR A 111 17.49 3.28 17.95
CA THR A 111 16.87 4.51 17.47
C THR A 111 16.22 4.26 16.13
N VAL A 112 15.01 4.78 15.96
CA VAL A 112 14.27 4.71 14.71
C VAL A 112 13.84 6.10 14.26
N ALA A 113 13.99 6.37 12.97
CA ALA A 113 13.52 7.58 12.34
C ALA A 113 12.28 7.30 11.48
N PHE A 114 11.30 8.18 11.56
CA PHE A 114 10.07 8.15 10.76
C PHE A 114 9.62 9.57 10.43
N THR A 115 8.74 9.71 9.44
CA THR A 115 8.24 11.03 9.04
C THR A 115 7.30 11.59 10.12
N PRO A 116 7.54 12.82 10.62
CA PRO A 116 6.61 13.47 11.54
C PRO A 116 5.22 13.67 10.93
N GLY A 117 4.20 13.76 11.79
CA GLY A 117 2.81 14.05 11.41
C GLY A 117 1.79 13.07 11.97
N ALA A 118 2.24 11.94 12.53
CA ALA A 118 1.39 10.95 13.18
C ALA A 118 1.56 11.00 14.71
N ALA A 119 0.47 11.28 15.42
CA ALA A 119 0.43 11.22 16.88
C ALA A 119 -0.13 9.87 17.37
N GLY A 120 0.22 9.50 18.61
CA GLY A 120 -0.32 8.33 19.29
C GLY A 120 0.38 7.01 18.96
N ILE A 121 1.51 7.04 18.25
CA ILE A 121 2.32 5.84 18.01
C ILE A 121 2.88 5.36 19.35
N GLN A 122 2.65 4.10 19.70
CA GLN A 122 3.06 3.55 20.99
C GLN A 122 4.47 2.97 20.90
N CYS A 123 5.31 3.35 21.85
CA CYS A 123 6.61 2.76 22.10
C CYS A 123 6.76 2.46 23.59
N LEU A 124 6.66 1.18 23.96
CA LEU A 124 6.52 0.75 25.36
C LEU A 124 5.37 1.52 26.06
N SER A 125 5.68 2.32 27.07
CA SER A 125 4.73 3.13 27.83
C SER A 125 4.61 4.58 27.36
N SER A 126 5.33 4.94 26.29
CA SER A 126 5.36 6.30 25.74
C SER A 126 4.56 6.36 24.44
N SER A 127 4.01 7.53 24.12
CA SER A 127 3.27 7.80 22.87
C SER A 127 3.80 9.02 22.13
N SER A 128 3.86 8.97 20.80
CA SER A 128 4.34 10.09 19.99
C SER A 128 3.36 11.28 19.95
N ALA A 129 3.91 12.49 19.91
CA ALA A 129 3.25 13.68 19.40
C ALA A 129 3.39 13.76 17.87
N ALA A 130 2.56 14.59 17.22
CA ALA A 130 2.62 14.77 15.77
C ALA A 130 3.93 15.42 15.28
N THR A 131 4.67 16.07 16.17
CA THR A 131 5.97 16.71 15.88
C THR A 131 7.14 15.76 15.92
N ASP A 132 6.97 14.59 16.54
CA ASP A 132 8.06 13.67 16.76
C ASP A 132 8.43 12.95 15.46
N GLY A 133 9.73 12.83 15.20
CA GLY A 133 10.28 12.16 14.02
C GLY A 133 11.19 10.99 14.38
N THR A 134 11.48 10.81 15.66
CA THR A 134 12.37 9.78 16.15
C THR A 134 11.83 9.12 17.41
N ALA A 135 12.09 7.83 17.56
CA ALA A 135 11.91 7.12 18.82
C ALA A 135 13.24 6.48 19.21
N THR A 136 13.66 6.71 20.45
CA THR A 136 14.87 6.12 21.02
C THR A 136 14.48 5.21 22.16
N ILE A 137 14.85 3.94 22.04
CA ILE A 137 14.70 2.93 23.07
C ILE A 137 16.06 2.76 23.73
N THR A 138 16.12 3.01 25.03
CA THR A 138 17.32 2.80 25.84
C THR A 138 17.18 1.49 26.61
N ILE A 139 18.22 0.67 26.56
CA ILE A 139 18.32 -0.62 27.22
C ILE A 139 19.42 -0.54 28.28
N SER A 140 19.10 -0.87 29.52
CA SER A 140 20.07 -0.99 30.61
C SER A 140 20.77 -2.36 30.60
N GLU A 141 21.88 -2.48 31.32
CA GLU A 141 22.64 -3.71 31.59
C GLU A 141 21.77 -4.87 32.12
N ARG A 142 20.58 -4.59 32.68
CA ARG A 142 19.64 -5.61 33.18
C ARG A 142 18.50 -5.93 32.21
N GLY A 143 18.60 -5.47 30.96
CA GLY A 143 17.56 -5.64 29.95
C GLY A 143 16.31 -4.79 30.19
N VAL A 144 16.37 -3.82 31.10
CA VAL A 144 15.27 -2.86 31.32
C VAL A 144 15.23 -1.89 30.15
N MET A 145 14.05 -1.73 29.54
CA MET A 145 13.85 -0.88 28.37
C MET A 145 13.00 0.34 28.71
N THR A 146 13.41 1.51 28.22
CA THR A 146 12.62 2.75 28.26
C THR A 146 12.56 3.36 26.86
N CYS A 147 11.46 4.03 26.52
CA CYS A 147 11.33 4.70 25.23
C CYS A 147 11.01 6.18 25.37
N ALA A 148 11.67 6.99 24.54
CA ALA A 148 11.43 8.42 24.42
C ALA A 148 11.24 8.80 22.94
N PHE A 149 10.37 9.77 22.69
CA PHE A 149 10.17 10.37 21.38
C PHE A 149 10.83 11.74 21.31
N SER A 150 11.29 12.12 20.11
CA SER A 150 11.84 13.44 19.80
C SER A 150 11.60 13.83 18.34
#